data_AF-A0A9N9CCP1-F1
#
_entry.id   AF-A0A9N9CCP1-F1
#
_cell.length_a   1.000
_cell.length_b   1.000
_cell.length_c   1.000
_cell.angle_alpha   90.00
_cell.angle_beta   90.00
_cell.angle_gamma   90.00
#
_symmetry.space_group_name_H-M   'P 1'
#
loop_
_entity.id
_entity.type
_entity.pdbx_description
1 polymer ?
#
loop_
_entity_poly.entity_id
_entity_poly.type
_entity_poly.pdbx_seq_one_letter_code
_entity_poly.pdbx_strand_id
1 'polypeptide(L)'
;MVNATEYLDQNYPKGNRSQIIELDISHKSLEDKFNSTDFLGLRIINCSFNQLTGYFWGWRSTVEIFDCSYNLFPGTWLFVTPFLQKLNLSHNKMDGIKVTQNAITHFDVSDNAIFELDLSESGNLQILNCSYNPLTKLILPDSFDPISFDCSNTLLKKVETNSFIFDCQTGTKIIRNTASSLSSSFNSLNNSTIVGIIFGILGFIGLCVGLFLVRKKIYCAKEQSYLAY
;
A
#
# COMPACT_ATOMS: atom_id res chain seq x y z
N MET A 1 -35.86 2.37 -13.48
CA MET A 1 -34.84 1.76 -12.61
C MET A 1 -35.35 0.39 -12.20
N VAL A 2 -34.46 -0.54 -11.87
CA VAL A 2 -34.82 -1.91 -11.49
C VAL A 2 -34.36 -2.14 -10.04
N ASN A 3 -35.23 -2.65 -9.19
CA ASN A 3 -34.84 -2.94 -7.81
C ASN A 3 -33.73 -4.02 -7.81
N ALA A 4 -32.62 -3.75 -7.11
CA ALA A 4 -31.48 -4.64 -7.08
C ALA A 4 -31.81 -6.03 -6.52
N THR A 5 -32.65 -6.11 -5.49
CA THR A 5 -33.02 -7.40 -4.87
C THR A 5 -33.87 -8.23 -5.83
N GLU A 6 -34.86 -7.61 -6.48
CA GLU A 6 -35.69 -8.30 -7.48
C GLU A 6 -34.86 -8.79 -8.67
N TYR A 7 -33.95 -7.96 -9.18
CA TYR A 7 -33.05 -8.37 -10.25
C TYR A 7 -32.20 -9.57 -9.86
N LEU A 8 -31.61 -9.54 -8.65
CA LEU A 8 -30.82 -10.65 -8.14
C LEU A 8 -31.66 -11.90 -7.93
N ASP A 9 -32.88 -11.81 -7.41
CA ASP A 9 -33.74 -12.98 -7.18
C ASP A 9 -34.18 -13.63 -8.50
N GLN A 10 -34.43 -12.83 -9.54
CA GLN A 10 -34.82 -13.31 -10.87
C GLN A 10 -33.65 -13.95 -11.64
N ASN A 11 -32.47 -13.31 -11.63
CA ASN A 11 -31.32 -13.74 -12.43
C ASN A 11 -30.37 -14.69 -11.69
N TYR A 12 -30.35 -14.61 -10.36
CA TYR A 12 -29.51 -15.42 -9.49
C TYR A 12 -30.33 -16.00 -8.35
N PRO A 13 -31.13 -17.05 -8.60
CA PRO A 13 -31.96 -17.67 -7.58
C PRO A 13 -31.15 -18.10 -6.35
N LYS A 14 -31.68 -17.86 -5.15
CA LYS A 14 -30.96 -18.05 -3.88
C LYS A 14 -30.27 -19.41 -3.73
N GLY A 15 -30.89 -20.48 -4.22
CA GLY A 15 -30.33 -21.84 -4.17
C GLY A 15 -28.97 -22.01 -4.87
N ASN A 16 -28.62 -21.12 -5.80
CA ASN A 16 -27.40 -21.22 -6.60
C ASN A 16 -26.34 -20.16 -6.23
N ARG A 17 -26.68 -19.14 -5.42
CA ARG A 17 -25.80 -17.99 -5.13
C ARG A 17 -24.49 -18.37 -4.47
N SER A 18 -24.47 -19.42 -3.65
CA SER A 18 -23.27 -19.90 -2.96
C SER A 18 -22.21 -20.47 -3.90
N GLN A 19 -22.58 -20.87 -5.12
CA GLN A 19 -21.67 -21.39 -6.14
C GLN A 19 -21.14 -20.30 -7.07
N ILE A 20 -21.68 -19.09 -7.00
CA ILE A 20 -21.27 -17.98 -7.84
C ILE A 20 -19.94 -17.42 -7.33
N ILE A 21 -18.94 -17.42 -8.22
CA ILE A 21 -17.59 -16.91 -7.95
C ILE A 21 -17.43 -15.47 -8.44
N GLU A 22 -18.12 -15.12 -9.52
CA GLU A 22 -18.08 -13.81 -10.15
C GLU A 22 -19.51 -13.30 -10.33
N LEU A 23 -19.78 -12.10 -9.81
CA LEU A 23 -21.05 -11.41 -9.97
C LEU A 23 -20.83 -10.10 -10.72
N ASP A 24 -21.29 -10.06 -11.97
CA ASP A 24 -21.38 -8.83 -12.75
C ASP A 24 -22.85 -8.38 -12.88
N ILE A 25 -23.15 -7.26 -12.24
CA ILE A 25 -24.42 -6.55 -12.31
C ILE A 25 -24.21 -5.09 -12.72
N SER A 26 -23.11 -4.79 -13.40
CA SER A 26 -22.79 -3.45 -13.86
C SER A 26 -23.74 -2.98 -14.97
N HIS A 27 -23.96 -1.65 -15.03
CA HIS A 27 -24.77 -1.01 -16.06
C HIS A 27 -26.21 -1.56 -16.20
N LYS A 28 -26.80 -2.05 -15.11
CA LYS A 28 -28.16 -2.61 -15.12
C LYS A 28 -29.24 -1.60 -14.72
N SER A 29 -28.85 -0.34 -14.47
CA SER A 29 -29.74 0.71 -13.95
C SER A 29 -30.46 0.27 -12.68
N LEU A 30 -29.73 -0.48 -11.82
CA LEU A 30 -30.23 -0.96 -10.54
C LEU A 30 -30.30 0.18 -9.53
N GLU A 31 -31.31 0.12 -8.67
CA GLU A 31 -31.48 1.03 -7.54
C GLU A 31 -31.69 0.25 -6.24
N ASP A 32 -31.85 0.99 -5.14
CA ASP A 32 -32.05 0.46 -3.80
C ASP A 32 -30.80 -0.25 -3.25
N LYS A 33 -30.95 -0.98 -2.15
CA LYS A 33 -29.84 -1.60 -1.42
C LYS A 33 -29.26 -2.79 -2.17
N PHE A 34 -27.95 -2.77 -2.36
CA PHE A 34 -27.23 -3.96 -2.78
C PHE A 34 -27.03 -4.91 -1.60
N ASN A 35 -27.50 -6.15 -1.73
CA ASN A 35 -27.29 -7.20 -0.75
C ASN A 35 -26.67 -8.45 -1.39
N SER A 36 -25.48 -8.80 -0.96
CA SER A 36 -24.76 -9.99 -1.44
C SER A 36 -24.50 -11.04 -0.35
N THR A 37 -25.20 -10.98 0.79
CA THR A 37 -24.94 -11.91 1.92
C THR A 37 -25.10 -13.38 1.56
N ASP A 38 -25.94 -13.67 0.56
CA ASP A 38 -26.22 -15.05 0.10
C ASP A 38 -25.16 -15.58 -0.87
N PHE A 39 -24.23 -14.73 -1.33
CA PHE A 39 -23.20 -15.07 -2.31
C PHE A 39 -21.87 -15.40 -1.63
N LEU A 40 -21.85 -16.54 -0.94
CA LEU A 40 -20.75 -16.95 -0.05
C LEU A 40 -19.43 -17.28 -0.78
N GLY A 41 -19.49 -17.59 -2.08
CA GLY A 41 -18.33 -17.98 -2.89
C GLY A 41 -17.66 -16.85 -3.67
N LEU A 42 -18.12 -15.60 -3.54
CA LEU A 42 -17.66 -14.51 -4.42
C LEU A 42 -16.18 -14.21 -4.22
N ARG A 43 -15.49 -14.10 -5.35
CA ARG A 43 -14.12 -13.60 -5.50
C ARG A 43 -14.08 -12.29 -6.27
N ILE A 44 -14.99 -12.10 -7.22
CA ILE A 44 -15.05 -10.92 -8.08
C ILE A 44 -16.47 -10.36 -8.06
N ILE A 45 -16.58 -9.06 -7.83
CA ILE A 45 -17.87 -8.35 -7.82
C ILE A 45 -17.71 -7.07 -8.62
N ASN A 46 -18.57 -6.93 -9.62
CA ASN A 46 -18.74 -5.70 -10.37
C ASN A 46 -20.20 -5.24 -10.26
N CYS A 47 -20.43 -4.20 -9.45
CA CYS A 47 -21.72 -3.54 -9.29
C CYS A 47 -21.73 -2.10 -9.82
N SER A 48 -20.72 -1.75 -10.62
CA SER A 48 -20.49 -0.38 -11.09
C SER A 48 -21.59 0.17 -12.01
N PHE A 49 -21.66 1.50 -12.11
CA PHE A 49 -22.59 2.22 -12.98
C PHE A 49 -24.06 1.86 -12.73
N ASN A 50 -24.49 2.03 -11.50
CA ASN A 50 -25.87 1.87 -11.08
C ASN A 50 -26.28 3.05 -10.16
N GLN A 51 -27.41 2.92 -9.47
CA GLN A 51 -27.92 3.87 -8.49
C GLN A 51 -28.09 3.18 -7.13
N LEU A 52 -27.19 2.22 -6.84
CA LEU A 52 -27.25 1.42 -5.63
C LEU A 52 -26.94 2.26 -4.40
N THR A 53 -27.60 1.93 -3.30
CA THR A 53 -27.39 2.54 -1.98
C THR A 53 -27.15 1.44 -0.95
N GLY A 54 -27.01 1.82 0.33
CA GLY A 54 -26.89 0.89 1.44
C GLY A 54 -25.60 1.06 2.22
N TYR A 55 -25.45 0.25 3.26
CA TYR A 55 -24.28 0.26 4.13
C TYR A 55 -23.61 -1.09 4.09
N PHE A 56 -22.28 -1.07 4.15
CA PHE A 56 -21.47 -2.26 4.20
C PHE A 56 -20.86 -2.42 5.58
N TRP A 57 -21.21 -3.52 6.26
CA TRP A 57 -20.52 -3.95 7.47
C TRP A 57 -19.97 -5.36 7.29
N GLY A 58 -18.64 -5.47 7.39
CA GLY A 58 -18.00 -6.69 7.86
C GLY A 58 -18.09 -7.87 6.90
N TRP A 59 -17.59 -7.70 5.69
CA TRP A 59 -17.28 -8.86 4.85
C TRP A 59 -16.08 -9.62 5.41
N ARG A 60 -16.33 -10.87 5.79
CA ARG A 60 -15.31 -11.91 5.87
C ARG A 60 -15.38 -12.72 4.58
N SER A 61 -15.16 -12.06 3.45
CA SER A 61 -15.34 -12.66 2.14
C SER A 61 -14.02 -13.15 1.56
N THR A 62 -14.13 -14.07 0.61
CA THR A 62 -13.08 -14.48 -0.32
C THR A 62 -12.87 -13.47 -1.46
N VAL A 63 -13.46 -12.27 -1.36
CA VAL A 63 -13.43 -11.28 -2.45
C VAL A 63 -12.01 -10.74 -2.62
N GLU A 64 -11.56 -10.78 -3.86
CA GLU A 64 -10.25 -10.31 -4.31
C GLU A 64 -10.38 -9.01 -5.12
N ILE A 65 -11.47 -8.87 -5.87
CA ILE A 65 -11.76 -7.70 -6.71
C ILE A 65 -13.18 -7.21 -6.42
N PHE A 66 -13.29 -5.96 -6.01
CA PHE A 66 -14.56 -5.31 -5.73
C PHE A 66 -14.63 -3.96 -6.45
N ASP A 67 -15.47 -3.88 -7.48
CA ASP A 67 -15.80 -2.63 -8.16
C ASP A 67 -17.27 -2.29 -7.95
N CYS A 68 -17.52 -1.19 -7.24
CA CYS A 68 -18.84 -0.62 -7.06
C CYS A 68 -18.82 0.90 -7.30
N SER A 69 -17.94 1.32 -8.22
CA SER A 69 -17.85 2.71 -8.67
C SER A 69 -19.15 3.21 -9.33
N TYR A 70 -19.33 4.52 -9.39
CA TYR A 70 -20.52 5.15 -10.00
C TYR A 70 -21.83 4.62 -9.41
N ASN A 71 -22.01 4.84 -8.11
CA ASN A 71 -23.21 4.50 -7.36
C ASN A 71 -23.57 5.63 -6.38
N LEU A 72 -24.48 5.37 -5.43
CA LEU A 72 -24.95 6.34 -4.46
C LEU A 72 -24.65 5.90 -3.02
N PHE A 73 -23.63 5.07 -2.81
CA PHE A 73 -23.30 4.52 -1.49
C PHE A 73 -22.86 5.61 -0.51
N PRO A 74 -23.58 5.82 0.60
CA PRO A 74 -23.23 6.81 1.60
C PRO A 74 -22.43 6.22 2.77
N GLY A 75 -21.90 7.11 3.60
CA GLY A 75 -21.39 6.80 4.93
C GLY A 75 -20.00 6.16 4.93
N THR A 76 -19.63 5.65 6.11
CA THR A 76 -18.31 5.07 6.36
C THR A 76 -18.34 3.56 6.29
N TRP A 77 -17.46 2.97 5.48
CA TRP A 77 -17.41 1.51 5.28
C TRP A 77 -16.18 0.89 5.93
N LEU A 78 -16.32 -0.38 6.36
CA LEU A 78 -15.24 -1.16 6.95
C LEU A 78 -15.02 -2.46 6.17
N PHE A 79 -13.84 -2.60 5.59
CA PHE A 79 -13.38 -3.80 4.88
C PHE A 79 -12.38 -4.57 5.73
N VAL A 80 -12.74 -5.82 6.07
CA VAL A 80 -11.90 -6.79 6.80
C VAL A 80 -11.74 -8.06 5.95
N THR A 81 -11.16 -7.89 4.78
CA THR A 81 -11.12 -8.90 3.71
C THR A 81 -9.66 -9.25 3.35
N PRO A 82 -9.12 -10.38 3.81
CA PRO A 82 -7.67 -10.66 3.75
C PRO A 82 -7.14 -10.92 2.36
N PHE A 83 -8.05 -11.12 1.40
CA PHE A 83 -7.73 -11.42 0.02
C PHE A 83 -8.02 -10.26 -0.93
N LEU A 84 -8.59 -9.15 -0.44
CA LEU A 84 -8.96 -8.02 -1.29
C LEU A 84 -7.69 -7.36 -1.84
N GLN A 85 -7.54 -7.40 -3.16
CA GLN A 85 -6.39 -6.88 -3.88
C GLN A 85 -6.73 -5.60 -4.65
N LYS A 86 -7.95 -5.52 -5.18
CA LYS A 86 -8.43 -4.38 -5.97
C LYS A 86 -9.77 -3.91 -5.43
N LEU A 87 -9.82 -2.64 -5.05
CA LEU A 87 -11.01 -1.99 -4.54
C LEU A 87 -11.25 -0.69 -5.32
N ASN A 88 -12.39 -0.61 -6.00
CA ASN A 88 -12.84 0.59 -6.69
C ASN A 88 -14.21 1.01 -6.13
N LEU A 89 -14.23 2.17 -5.48
CA LEU A 89 -15.40 2.81 -4.89
C LEU A 89 -15.55 4.24 -5.38
N SER A 90 -14.91 4.60 -6.50
CA SER A 90 -14.95 5.96 -7.03
C SER A 90 -16.37 6.40 -7.41
N HIS A 91 -16.62 7.71 -7.42
CA HIS A 91 -17.92 8.27 -7.76
C HIS A 91 -19.06 7.70 -6.91
N ASN A 92 -18.96 7.88 -5.60
CA ASN A 92 -19.98 7.52 -4.62
C ASN A 92 -20.28 8.70 -3.69
N LYS A 93 -20.89 8.45 -2.53
CA LYS A 93 -21.23 9.47 -1.52
C LYS A 93 -20.61 9.14 -0.16
N MET A 94 -19.47 8.45 -0.16
CA MET A 94 -18.83 7.96 1.05
C MET A 94 -18.17 9.12 1.81
N ASP A 95 -18.27 9.10 3.14
CA ASP A 95 -17.61 10.07 4.03
C ASP A 95 -16.39 9.47 4.74
N GLY A 96 -16.19 8.15 4.63
CA GLY A 96 -15.06 7.47 5.22
C GLY A 96 -14.90 6.04 4.73
N ILE A 97 -13.70 5.51 4.89
CA ILE A 97 -13.41 4.11 4.63
C ILE A 97 -12.28 3.63 5.54
N LYS A 98 -12.42 2.41 6.06
CA LYS A 98 -11.38 1.71 6.78
C LYS A 98 -11.11 0.36 6.12
N VAL A 99 -9.86 0.15 5.74
CA VAL A 99 -9.35 -1.14 5.27
C VAL A 99 -8.29 -1.60 6.26
N THR A 100 -8.40 -2.81 6.79
CA THR A 100 -7.54 -3.27 7.90
C THR A 100 -6.46 -4.27 7.51
N GLN A 101 -6.10 -4.42 6.23
CA GLN A 101 -5.22 -5.51 5.77
C GLN A 101 -4.35 -5.18 4.53
N ASN A 102 -3.15 -5.75 4.53
CA ASN A 102 -2.04 -5.48 3.60
C ASN A 102 -2.23 -5.99 2.15
N ALA A 103 -3.30 -6.69 1.80
CA ALA A 103 -3.40 -7.33 0.48
C ALA A 103 -3.74 -6.36 -0.68
N ILE A 104 -4.29 -5.18 -0.36
CA ILE A 104 -4.69 -4.23 -1.40
C ILE A 104 -3.46 -3.70 -2.13
N THR A 105 -3.50 -3.82 -3.46
CA THR A 105 -2.49 -3.28 -4.38
C THR A 105 -3.04 -2.12 -5.21
N HIS A 106 -4.35 -2.10 -5.44
CA HIS A 106 -5.05 -1.07 -6.22
C HIS A 106 -6.24 -0.54 -5.43
N PHE A 107 -6.25 0.75 -5.16
CA PHE A 107 -7.33 1.39 -4.42
C PHE A 107 -7.76 2.70 -5.09
N ASP A 108 -9.01 2.76 -5.50
CA ASP A 108 -9.64 3.97 -6.02
C ASP A 108 -10.85 4.35 -5.17
N VAL A 109 -10.81 5.54 -4.58
CA VAL A 109 -11.88 6.18 -3.81
C VAL A 109 -12.15 7.60 -4.30
N SER A 110 -11.75 7.93 -5.53
CA SER A 110 -11.93 9.28 -6.05
C SER A 110 -13.41 9.70 -6.08
N ASP A 111 -13.66 11.00 -6.14
CA ASP A 111 -15.03 11.53 -6.27
C ASP A 111 -15.97 11.00 -5.17
N ASN A 112 -15.58 11.26 -3.93
CA ASN A 112 -16.36 10.96 -2.73
C ASN A 112 -16.31 12.18 -1.78
N ALA A 113 -16.77 12.02 -0.55
CA ALA A 113 -16.76 13.04 0.50
C ALA A 113 -15.84 12.67 1.68
N ILE A 114 -14.73 11.95 1.42
CA ILE A 114 -13.83 11.45 2.46
C ILE A 114 -12.94 12.58 2.99
N PHE A 115 -12.96 12.77 4.32
CA PHE A 115 -12.19 13.83 5.00
C PHE A 115 -10.84 13.36 5.56
N GLU A 116 -10.75 12.11 6.00
CA GLU A 116 -9.52 11.46 6.47
C GLU A 116 -9.43 10.05 5.90
N LEU A 117 -8.23 9.64 5.49
CA LEU A 117 -7.97 8.31 4.95
C LEU A 117 -6.72 7.73 5.62
N ASP A 118 -6.89 6.59 6.31
CA ASP A 118 -5.81 5.87 6.97
C ASP A 118 -5.53 4.55 6.24
N LEU A 119 -4.36 4.48 5.61
CA LEU A 119 -3.84 3.33 4.88
C LEU A 119 -2.53 2.83 5.49
N SER A 120 -2.24 3.16 6.75
CA SER A 120 -1.00 2.78 7.43
C SER A 120 -0.67 1.28 7.36
N GLU A 121 -1.69 0.42 7.26
CA GLU A 121 -1.57 -1.04 7.13
C GLU A 121 -1.69 -1.54 5.67
N SER A 122 -1.51 -0.68 4.66
CA SER A 122 -1.60 -1.04 3.24
C SER A 122 -0.22 -1.12 2.58
N GLY A 123 0.68 -1.93 3.13
CA GLY A 123 2.10 -1.97 2.73
C GLY A 123 2.38 -2.39 1.27
N ASN A 124 1.43 -3.08 0.62
CA ASN A 124 1.54 -3.52 -0.77
C ASN A 124 0.85 -2.59 -1.78
N LEU A 125 0.38 -1.41 -1.35
CA LEU A 125 -0.36 -0.50 -2.21
C LEU A 125 0.54 0.08 -3.31
N GLN A 126 0.21 -0.21 -4.56
CA GLN A 126 0.96 0.23 -5.75
C GLN A 126 0.24 1.31 -6.53
N ILE A 127 -1.10 1.31 -6.49
CA ILE A 127 -1.95 2.29 -7.16
C ILE A 127 -2.93 2.84 -6.14
N LEU A 128 -2.91 4.16 -5.96
CA LEU A 128 -3.84 4.89 -5.11
C LEU A 128 -4.40 6.09 -5.85
N ASN A 129 -5.72 6.16 -5.98
CA ASN A 129 -6.43 7.36 -6.40
C ASN A 129 -7.38 7.79 -5.27
N CYS A 130 -7.07 8.93 -4.65
CA CYS A 130 -7.91 9.57 -3.64
C CYS A 130 -8.30 11.00 -4.04
N SER A 131 -8.18 11.32 -5.33
CA SER A 131 -8.50 12.63 -5.87
C SER A 131 -9.98 12.99 -5.65
N TYR A 132 -10.32 14.28 -5.81
CA TYR A 132 -11.70 14.76 -5.70
C TYR A 132 -12.41 14.33 -4.40
N ASN A 133 -11.70 14.45 -3.29
CA ASN A 133 -12.21 14.27 -1.93
C ASN A 133 -11.82 15.47 -1.08
N PRO A 134 -12.62 15.89 -0.08
CA PRO A 134 -12.25 16.96 0.86
C PRO A 134 -11.18 16.52 1.88
N LEU A 135 -10.23 15.70 1.45
CA LEU A 135 -9.24 15.02 2.26
C LEU A 135 -8.27 16.05 2.88
N THR A 136 -8.22 16.11 4.20
CA THR A 136 -7.29 16.97 4.95
C THR A 136 -6.14 16.17 5.57
N LYS A 137 -6.29 14.84 5.63
CA LYS A 137 -5.33 13.94 6.23
C LYS A 137 -5.28 12.62 5.47
N LEU A 138 -4.07 12.22 5.10
CA LEU A 138 -3.77 10.92 4.50
C LEU A 138 -2.62 10.29 5.27
N ILE A 139 -2.85 9.11 5.83
CA ILE A 139 -1.82 8.31 6.50
C ILE A 139 -1.46 7.16 5.58
N LEU A 140 -0.17 7.01 5.28
CA LEU A 140 0.37 6.00 4.38
C LEU A 140 1.45 5.19 5.12
N PRO A 141 1.76 3.96 4.68
CA PRO A 141 2.85 3.21 5.25
C PRO A 141 4.19 3.88 4.92
N ASP A 142 5.18 3.73 5.79
CA ASP A 142 6.54 4.25 5.57
C ASP A 142 7.19 3.69 4.28
N SER A 143 6.77 2.50 3.86
CA SER A 143 7.21 1.82 2.65
C SER A 143 6.46 2.24 1.39
N PHE A 144 5.56 3.24 1.46
CA PHE A 144 4.75 3.65 0.32
C PHE A 144 5.62 4.22 -0.81
N ASP A 145 5.76 3.45 -1.88
CA ASP A 145 6.36 3.87 -3.15
C ASP A 145 5.49 3.39 -4.31
N PRO A 146 4.44 4.16 -4.67
CA PRO A 146 3.44 3.75 -5.63
C PRO A 146 3.96 3.86 -7.07
N ILE A 147 3.45 2.98 -7.93
CA ILE A 147 3.57 3.09 -9.39
C ILE A 147 2.73 4.27 -9.89
N SER A 148 1.55 4.46 -9.31
CA SER A 148 0.62 5.54 -9.63
C SER A 148 -0.03 6.10 -8.37
N PHE A 149 -0.01 7.41 -8.22
CA PHE A 149 -0.64 8.09 -7.09
C PHE A 149 -1.27 9.40 -7.53
N ASP A 150 -2.55 9.55 -7.22
CA ASP A 150 -3.31 10.79 -7.45
C ASP A 150 -4.01 11.24 -6.16
N CYS A 151 -3.66 12.44 -5.71
CA CYS A 151 -4.31 13.17 -4.61
C CYS A 151 -4.78 14.56 -5.05
N SER A 152 -4.95 14.77 -6.36
CA SER A 152 -5.42 16.04 -6.92
C SER A 152 -6.81 16.40 -6.43
N ASN A 153 -7.13 17.70 -6.40
CA ASN A 153 -8.42 18.19 -5.94
C ASN A 153 -8.80 17.72 -4.52
N THR A 154 -7.80 17.57 -3.66
CA THR A 154 -7.97 17.39 -2.21
C THR A 154 -7.62 18.67 -1.47
N LEU A 155 -7.83 18.69 -0.14
CA LEU A 155 -7.36 19.77 0.72
C LEU A 155 -5.92 19.52 1.21
N LEU A 156 -5.30 18.42 0.80
CA LEU A 156 -3.89 18.16 1.03
C LEU A 156 -3.05 19.11 0.16
N LYS A 157 -2.05 19.73 0.76
CA LYS A 157 -1.05 20.49 0.00
C LYS A 157 0.02 19.56 -0.56
N LYS A 158 0.60 18.75 0.33
CA LYS A 158 1.66 17.81 0.01
C LYS A 158 1.49 16.53 0.83
N VAL A 159 1.98 15.44 0.28
CA VAL A 159 2.13 14.15 0.94
C VAL A 159 3.61 13.86 1.03
N GLU A 160 4.09 13.54 2.22
CA GLU A 160 5.50 13.33 2.49
C GLU A 160 5.74 11.90 2.99
N THR A 161 6.62 11.17 2.32
CA THR A 161 7.06 9.82 2.70
C THR A 161 8.57 9.77 2.86
N ASN A 162 9.13 8.69 3.39
CA ASN A 162 10.58 8.57 3.51
C ASN A 162 11.32 8.72 2.16
N SER A 163 10.68 8.34 1.06
CA SER A 163 11.28 8.31 -0.28
C SER A 163 10.98 9.54 -1.14
N PHE A 164 9.87 10.26 -0.92
CA PHE A 164 9.49 11.40 -1.76
C PHE A 164 8.58 12.41 -1.07
N ILE A 165 8.46 13.58 -1.69
CA ILE A 165 7.42 14.57 -1.45
C ILE A 165 6.56 14.62 -2.70
N PHE A 166 5.24 14.47 -2.56
CA PHE A 166 4.29 14.61 -3.64
C PHE A 166 3.45 15.86 -3.42
N ASP A 167 3.41 16.75 -4.40
CA ASP A 167 2.60 17.96 -4.36
C ASP A 167 1.22 17.67 -4.97
N CYS A 168 0.19 17.64 -4.12
CA CYS A 168 -1.17 17.27 -4.55
C CYS A 168 -1.83 18.34 -5.44
N GLN A 169 -1.30 19.56 -5.49
CA GLN A 169 -1.87 20.63 -6.31
C GLN A 169 -1.31 20.58 -7.75
N THR A 170 -0.05 20.17 -7.89
CA THR A 170 0.64 20.16 -9.19
C THR A 170 0.87 18.75 -9.75
N GLY A 171 0.67 17.70 -8.95
CA GLY A 171 1.00 16.31 -9.33
C GLY A 171 2.50 16.02 -9.38
N THR A 172 3.34 16.91 -8.82
CA THR A 172 4.80 16.79 -8.92
C THR A 172 5.36 15.89 -7.82
N LYS A 173 6.11 14.83 -8.20
CA LYS A 173 6.89 13.97 -7.29
C LYS A 173 8.34 14.45 -7.21
N ILE A 174 8.80 14.80 -6.01
CA ILE A 174 10.19 15.14 -5.70
C ILE A 174 10.80 14.00 -4.89
N ILE A 175 11.80 13.31 -5.44
CA ILE A 175 12.49 12.22 -4.76
C ILE A 175 13.42 12.77 -3.67
N ARG A 176 13.35 12.18 -2.47
CA ARG A 176 14.26 12.49 -1.36
C ARG A 176 15.54 11.67 -1.53
N ASN A 177 16.63 12.33 -1.89
CA ASN A 177 17.95 11.69 -1.92
C ASN A 177 18.46 11.46 -0.48
N THR A 178 18.38 10.22 0.00
CA THR A 178 18.99 9.78 1.28
C THR A 178 20.53 9.80 1.24
N ALA A 179 21.15 10.03 0.09
CA ALA A 179 22.59 10.28 0.01
C ALA A 179 23.04 11.56 0.74
N SER A 180 22.14 12.55 0.88
CA SER A 180 22.47 13.80 1.58
C SER A 180 22.53 13.60 3.11
N SER A 181 21.77 12.66 3.68
CA SER A 181 21.84 12.32 5.11
C SER A 181 23.04 11.45 5.47
N LEU A 182 23.58 10.67 4.53
CA LEU A 182 24.92 10.09 4.65
C LEU A 182 26.00 11.18 4.67
N SER A 183 25.92 12.17 3.77
CA SER A 183 26.91 13.25 3.72
C SER A 183 26.93 14.13 4.98
N SER A 184 25.77 14.40 5.59
CA SER A 184 25.68 15.16 6.85
C SER A 184 26.15 14.33 8.06
N SER A 185 25.96 13.01 8.01
CA SER A 185 26.51 12.08 9.01
C SER A 185 28.04 11.96 8.90
N PHE A 186 28.61 12.00 7.70
CA PHE A 186 30.07 12.09 7.50
C PHE A 186 30.64 13.44 7.96
N ASN A 187 29.90 14.54 7.78
CA ASN A 187 30.36 15.85 8.23
C ASN A 187 30.41 16.01 9.76
N SER A 188 29.65 15.23 10.54
CA SER A 188 29.75 15.23 12.01
C SER A 188 30.95 14.43 12.56
N LEU A 189 31.52 13.53 11.74
CA LEU A 189 32.72 12.75 12.07
C LEU A 189 34.03 13.50 11.78
N ASN A 190 33.97 14.65 11.08
CA ASN A 190 35.13 15.48 10.74
C ASN A 190 35.63 16.36 11.91
N ASN A 191 35.27 16.04 13.15
CA ASN A 191 35.89 16.67 14.31
C ASN A 191 37.29 16.05 14.48
N SER A 192 38.33 16.90 14.43
CA SER A 192 39.75 16.52 14.35
C SER A 192 40.23 15.48 15.38
N THR A 193 39.55 15.36 16.52
CA THR A 193 39.79 14.33 17.55
C THR A 193 39.28 12.95 17.18
N ILE A 194 38.13 12.82 16.50
CA ILE A 194 37.53 11.53 16.12
C ILE A 194 38.27 10.92 14.91
N VAL A 195 38.68 11.76 13.95
CA VAL A 195 39.50 11.35 12.81
C VAL A 195 40.83 10.75 13.29
N GLY A 196 41.47 11.36 14.30
CA GLY A 196 42.70 10.84 14.91
C GLY A 196 42.51 9.47 15.57
N ILE A 197 41.37 9.22 16.23
CA ILE A 197 41.05 7.93 16.85
C ILE A 197 40.81 6.85 15.78
N ILE A 198 40.11 7.18 14.70
CA ILE A 198 39.84 6.23 13.59
C ILE A 198 41.13 5.84 12.86
N PHE A 199 42.01 6.80 12.56
CA PHE A 199 43.33 6.49 11.97
C PHE A 199 44.20 5.68 12.93
N GLY A 200 44.14 5.94 14.23
CA GLY A 200 44.82 5.14 15.26
C GLY A 200 44.34 3.68 15.30
N ILE A 201 43.01 3.47 15.25
CA ILE A 201 42.40 2.12 15.28
C ILE A 201 42.68 1.36 13.97
N LEU A 202 42.56 1.99 12.80
CA LEU A 202 42.88 1.38 11.51
C LEU A 202 44.36 1.03 11.39
N GLY A 203 45.26 1.87 11.93
CA GLY A 203 46.69 1.58 12.03
C GLY A 203 46.98 0.37 12.93
N PHE A 204 46.28 0.25 14.06
CA PHE A 204 46.40 -0.89 14.97
C PHE A 204 45.87 -2.20 14.37
N ILE A 205 44.73 -2.14 13.66
CA ILE A 205 44.18 -3.29 12.92
C ILE A 205 45.11 -3.71 11.80
N GLY A 206 45.67 -2.75 11.04
CA GLY A 206 46.67 -3.02 10.00
C GLY A 206 47.93 -3.70 10.54
N LEU A 207 48.44 -3.25 11.70
CA LEU A 207 49.58 -3.87 12.38
C LEU A 207 49.26 -5.30 12.85
N CYS A 208 48.07 -5.52 13.42
CA CYS A 208 47.60 -6.83 13.86
C CYS A 208 47.41 -7.81 12.70
N VAL A 209 46.83 -7.36 11.57
CA VAL A 209 46.68 -8.18 10.35
C VAL A 209 48.04 -8.47 9.72
N GLY A 210 48.95 -7.48 9.70
CA GLY A 210 50.33 -7.67 9.24
C GLY A 210 51.09 -8.71 10.06
N LEU A 211 51.04 -8.62 11.40
CA LEU A 211 51.64 -9.60 12.31
C LEU A 211 51.02 -11.00 12.17
N PHE A 212 49.70 -11.07 11.96
CA PHE A 212 48.99 -12.33 11.72
C PHE A 212 49.43 -12.99 10.40
N LEU A 213 49.55 -12.22 9.31
CA LEU A 213 50.01 -12.72 8.01
C LEU A 213 51.49 -13.12 8.03
N VAL A 214 52.35 -12.38 8.75
CA VAL A 214 53.76 -12.76 8.95
C VAL A 214 53.85 -14.07 9.74
N ARG A 215 53.08 -14.24 10.82
CA ARG A 215 53.01 -15.51 11.57
C ARG A 215 52.51 -16.67 10.71
N LYS A 216 51.52 -16.45 9.85
CA LYS A 216 50.98 -17.46 8.94
C LYS A 216 52.00 -17.87 7.87
N LYS A 217 52.78 -16.92 7.33
CA LYS A 217 53.90 -17.20 6.40
C LYS A 217 55.02 -17.99 7.07
N ILE A 218 55.37 -17.67 8.31
CA ILE A 218 56.40 -18.41 9.07
C ILE A 218 55.93 -19.84 9.36
N TYR A 219 54.66 -20.05 9.71
CA TYR A 219 54.09 -21.38 9.91
C TYR A 219 54.10 -22.23 8.62
N CYS A 220 53.64 -21.69 7.49
CA CYS A 220 53.67 -22.41 6.21
C CYS A 220 55.09 -22.71 5.71
N ALA A 221 56.05 -21.79 5.93
CA ALA A 221 57.45 -22.04 5.56
C ALA A 221 58.09 -23.16 6.41
N LYS A 222 57.71 -23.26 7.69
CA LYS A 222 58.17 -24.34 8.57
C LYS A 222 57.57 -25.69 8.17
N GLU A 223 56.32 -25.72 7.74
CA GLU A 223 55.63 -26.93 7.29
C GLU A 223 56.19 -27.48 5.97
N GLN A 224 56.61 -26.61 5.04
CA GLN A 224 57.29 -27.01 3.81
C GLN A 224 58.71 -27.56 4.04
N SER A 225 59.39 -27.18 5.13
CA SER A 225 60.69 -27.77 5.50
C SER A 225 60.59 -29.15 6.17
N TYR A 226 59.42 -29.55 6.68
CA TYR A 226 59.18 -30.90 7.22
C TYR A 226 58.71 -31.92 6.18
N LEU A 227 58.29 -31.48 4.99
CA LEU A 227 57.86 -32.34 3.88
C LEU A 227 58.97 -32.61 2.84
N ALA A 228 60.20 -32.19 3.13
CA ALA A 228 61.36 -32.32 2.24
C ALA A 228 62.42 -33.34 2.73
N TYR A 229 62.06 -34.23 3.66
CA TYR A 229 62.87 -35.38 4.10
C TYR A 229 62.03 -36.66 4.17
#